data_AF-A0A357B0D9-F1
#
_entry.id   AF-A0A357B0D9-F1
#
_cell.length_a   1.000
_cell.length_b   1.000
_cell.length_c   1.000
_cell.angle_alpha   90.00
_cell.angle_beta   90.00
_cell.angle_gamma   90.00
#
_symmetry.space_group_name_H-M   'P 1'
#
loop_
_entity.id
_entity.type
_entity.pdbx_description
1 polymer ?
#
loop_
_entity_poly.entity_id
_entity_poly.type
_entity_poly.pdbx_seq_one_letter_code
_entity_poly.pdbx_strand_id
1 'polypeptide(L)' 'MMKELPKVYDPKQVEKKIYDMWIEGNYFHAERDPDKTPFTIVIPPPNVTGQLHLGHAFDETI' A
#
# COMPACT_ATOMS: atom_id res chain seq x y z
N MET A 1 21.96 14.93 18.48
CA MET A 1 20.84 14.83 19.44
C MET A 1 19.98 13.64 19.04
N MET A 2 19.71 12.71 19.96
CA MET A 2 18.80 11.59 19.69
C MET A 2 17.37 12.13 19.59
N LYS A 3 16.70 11.87 18.48
CA LYS A 3 15.31 12.29 18.29
C LYS A 3 14.42 11.29 19.01
N GLU A 4 13.88 11.66 20.17
CA GLU A 4 12.94 10.83 20.90
C GLU A 4 11.62 10.67 20.13
N LEU A 5 11.05 9.46 20.16
CA LEU A 5 9.75 9.20 19.54
C LEU A 5 8.63 9.84 20.39
N PRO A 6 7.60 10.43 19.75
CA PRO A 6 6.43 10.91 20.46
C PRO A 6 5.77 9.79 21.28
N LYS A 7 5.23 10.14 22.45
CA LYS A 7 4.50 9.19 23.30
C LYS A 7 3.20 8.69 22.66
N VAL A 8 2.63 9.47 21.75
CA VAL A 8 1.39 9.15 21.03
C VAL A 8 1.70 9.09 19.53
N TYR A 9 1.27 8.01 18.89
CA TYR A 9 1.40 7.82 17.46
C TYR A 9 0.34 8.64 16.69
N ASP A 10 0.77 9.35 15.66
CA ASP A 10 -0.09 10.05 14.71
C ASP A 10 0.13 9.47 13.30
N PRO A 11 -0.79 8.64 12.78
CA PRO A 11 -0.66 8.02 11.46
C PRO A 11 -0.52 9.04 10.33
N LYS A 12 -1.13 10.23 10.47
CA LYS A 12 -1.11 11.26 9.42
C LYS A 12 0.30 11.79 9.14
N GLN A 13 1.20 11.67 10.10
CA GLN A 13 2.61 12.08 9.93
C GLN A 13 3.44 11.04 9.16
N VAL A 14 2.91 9.84 8.94
CA VAL A 14 3.66 8.71 8.41
C VAL A 14 3.05 8.16 7.12
N GLU A 15 1.73 7.92 7.09
CA GLU A 15 1.05 7.22 6.00
C GLU A 15 1.37 7.80 4.62
N LYS A 16 1.19 9.11 4.43
CA LYS A 16 1.45 9.74 3.14
C LYS A 16 2.92 9.62 2.73
N LYS A 17 3.85 9.85 3.66
CA LYS A 17 5.29 9.77 3.38
C LYS A 17 5.71 8.36 2.95
N ILE A 18 5.19 7.33 3.63
CA ILE A 18 5.51 5.94 3.29
C ILE A 18 4.90 5.56 1.94
N TYR A 19 3.66 5.97 1.67
CA TYR A 19 3.03 5.72 0.37
C TYR A 19 3.80 6.42 -0.76
N ASP A 20 4.15 7.70 -0.59
CA ASP A 20 4.96 8.44 -1.57
C ASP A 20 6.30 7.73 -1.81
N MET A 21 6.99 7.28 -0.76
CA MET A 21 8.23 6.50 -0.87
C MET A 21 8.03 5.20 -1.65
N TRP A 22 6.91 4.49 -1.46
CA TRP A 22 6.62 3.28 -2.22
C TRP A 22 6.39 3.55 -3.72
N ILE A 23 5.70 4.64 -4.03
CA ILE A 23 5.45 5.07 -5.40
C ILE A 23 6.75 5.52 -6.08
N GLU A 24 7.51 6.41 -5.44
CA GLU A 24 8.78 6.95 -5.96
C GLU A 24 9.83 5.87 -6.19
N GLY A 25 9.89 4.87 -5.30
CA GLY A 25 10.79 3.73 -5.44
C GLY A 25 10.29 2.64 -6.39
N ASN A 26 9.14 2.82 -7.04
CA ASN A 26 8.54 1.87 -7.96
C ASN A 26 8.31 0.46 -7.35
N TYR A 27 8.02 0.39 -6.05
CA TYR A 27 7.99 -0.87 -5.31
C TYR A 27 6.78 -1.75 -5.64
N PHE A 28 5.72 -1.19 -6.23
CA PHE A 28 4.56 -1.94 -6.69
C PHE A 28 4.74 -2.56 -8.08
N HIS A 29 5.82 -2.22 -8.78
CA HIS A 29 6.10 -2.75 -10.11
C HIS A 29 6.74 -4.13 -10.03
N ALA A 30 6.16 -5.10 -10.72
CA ALA A 30 6.69 -6.45 -10.82
C ALA A 30 7.21 -6.70 -12.24
N GLU A 31 8.45 -7.17 -12.34
CA GLU A 31 9.04 -7.68 -13.58
C GLU A 31 9.11 -9.20 -13.54
N ARG A 32 8.96 -9.85 -14.70
CA ARG A 32 9.09 -11.30 -14.80
C ARG A 32 10.55 -11.70 -14.59
N ASP A 33 10.79 -12.45 -13.51
CA ASP A 33 12.08 -13.07 -13.21
C ASP A 33 11.97 -14.60 -13.35
N PRO A 34 12.57 -15.21 -14.38
CA PRO A 34 12.53 -16.66 -14.59
C PRO A 34 13.15 -17.49 -13.46
N ASP A 35 14.03 -16.89 -12.65
CA ASP A 35 14.73 -17.57 -11.55
C ASP A 35 13.94 -17.55 -10.23
N LYS A 36 12.77 -16.88 -10.21
CA LYS A 36 11.91 -16.77 -9.02
C LYS A 36 10.56 -17.42 -9.27
N THR A 37 10.01 -18.01 -8.20
CA THR A 37 8.62 -18.48 -8.21
C THR A 37 7.68 -17.28 -8.11
N PRO A 38 6.79 -17.04 -9.10
CA PRO A 38 5.86 -15.93 -9.04
C PRO A 38 4.76 -16.17 -8.00
N PHE A 39 4.29 -15.08 -7.40
CA PHE A 39 3.07 -15.04 -6.62
C PHE A 39 2.17 -13.95 -7.18
N THR A 40 0.92 -14.30 -7.47
CA THR A 40 -0.02 -13.40 -8.14
C THR A 40 -1.33 -13.38 -7.36
N ILE A 41 -1.80 -12.19 -7.03
CA ILE A 41 -3.15 -11.94 -6.51
C ILE A 41 -3.88 -11.10 -7.56
N VAL A 42 -5.12 -11.45 -7.87
CA VAL A 42 -5.97 -10.67 -8.78
C VAL A 42 -6.85 -9.76 -7.95
N ILE A 43 -6.71 -8.46 -8.15
CA ILE A 43 -7.61 -7.46 -7.58
C ILE A 43 -8.79 -7.26 -8.53
N PRO A 44 -10.04 -7.50 -8.11
CA PRO A 44 -11.20 -7.29 -8.96
C PRO A 44 -11.33 -5.80 -9.31
N PRO A 45 -11.48 -5.44 -10.60
CA PRO A 45 -11.59 -4.04 -10.98
C PRO A 45 -12.86 -3.44 -10.35
N PRO A 46 -12.77 -2.30 -9.65
CA PRO A 46 -13.94 -1.68 -9.04
C PRO A 46 -14.87 -1.11 -10.12
N ASN A 47 -16.18 -1.20 -9.88
CA ASN A 47 -17.16 -0.54 -10.75
C ASN A 47 -17.02 0.98 -10.63
N VAL A 48 -16.88 1.68 -11.76
CA VAL A 48 -16.66 3.15 -11.84
C VAL A 48 -17.98 3.92 -11.66
N THR A 49 -18.78 3.54 -10.66
CA THR A 49 -20.14 4.07 -10.44
C THR A 49 -20.32 4.73 -9.08
N GLY A 50 -19.29 4.80 -8.23
CA GLY A 50 -19.40 5.39 -6.89
C GLY A 50 -18.08 5.51 -6.12
N GLN A 51 -18.17 5.82 -4.83
CA GLN A 51 -17.05 5.85 -3.91
C GLN A 51 -16.81 4.47 -3.28
N LEU A 52 -15.57 4.21 -2.86
CA LEU A 52 -15.24 3.01 -2.11
C LEU A 52 -15.88 3.07 -0.71
N HIS A 53 -16.56 1.98 -0.32
CA HIS A 53 -17.00 1.72 1.05
C HIS A 53 -16.09 0.73 1.79
N LEU A 54 -16.31 0.55 3.10
CA LEU A 54 -15.54 -0.35 3.98
C LEU A 54 -15.42 -1.79 3.47
N GLY A 55 -16.42 -2.30 2.73
CA GLY A 55 -16.32 -3.61 2.08
C GLY A 55 -15.12 -3.75 1.13
N HIS A 56 -14.79 -2.72 0.34
CA HIS A 56 -13.59 -2.73 -0.51
C HIS A 56 -12.33 -2.67 0.34
N ALA A 57 -12.32 -1.84 1.40
CA ALA A 57 -11.15 -1.76 2.28
C ALA A 57 -10.87 -3.13 2.94
N PHE A 58 -11.90 -3.88 3.30
CA PHE A 58 -11.75 -5.24 3.83
C PHE A 58 -11.21 -6.22 2.78
N ASP A 59 -11.82 -6.26 1.59
CA ASP A 59 -11.44 -7.18 0.50
C ASP A 59 -9.99 -6.96 0.04
N GLU A 60 -9.56 -5.71 -0.12
CA GLU A 60 -8.21 -5.36 -0.58
C GLU A 60 -7.12 -5.48 0.52
N THR A 61 -7.51 -5.72 1.77
CA THR A 61 -6.57 -5.87 2.91
C THR A 61 -6.29 -7.34 3.26
N ILE A 62 -7.13 -8.28 2.83
CA ILE A 62 -7.03 -9.72 3.14
C ILE A 62 -6.32 -10.47 2.02
#